data_AF-A0A2V6WMK8-F1
#
_entry.id   AF-A0A2V6WMK8-F1
#
_cell.length_a   1.000
_cell.length_b   1.000
_cell.length_c   1.000
_cell.angle_alpha   90.00
_cell.angle_beta   90.00
_cell.angle_gamma   90.00
#
_symmetry.space_group_name_H-M   'P 1'
#
loop_
_entity.id
_entity.type
_entity.pdbx_description
1 polymer ?
#
loop_
_entity_poly.entity_id
_entity_poly.type
_entity_poly.pdbx_seq_one_letter_code
_entity_poly.pdbx_strand_id
1 'polypeptide(L)' 'VDYYAGDKDLYLAALTGSMPMFSPDGKMPAGAPDFVLKVLQTYNNNVKGKTIDLTKTFTNEFADAAK' A
#
# COMPACT_ATOMS: atom_id res chain seq x y z
N VAL A 1 31.43 3.00 3.95
CA VAL A 1 30.40 3.12 2.90
C VAL A 1 29.32 3.97 3.50
N ASP A 2 29.42 5.28 3.29
CA ASP A 2 28.54 6.25 3.94
C ASP A 2 27.10 6.07 3.48
N TYR A 3 26.18 6.17 4.42
CA TYR A 3 24.72 5.98 4.26
C TYR A 3 24.11 6.81 3.11
N TYR A 4 24.78 7.89 2.69
CA TYR A 4 24.36 8.82 1.64
C TYR A 4 25.02 8.58 0.28
N ALA A 5 25.77 7.50 0.09
CA ALA A 5 26.51 7.20 -1.15
C ALA A 5 27.42 8.35 -1.66
N GLY A 6 27.82 9.28 -0.77
CA GLY A 6 28.68 10.43 -1.09
C GLY A 6 27.93 11.72 -1.44
N ASP A 7 26.60 11.72 -1.60
CA ASP A 7 25.80 12.91 -1.90
C ASP A 7 24.55 12.96 -1.02
N LYS A 8 24.63 13.78 0.03
CA LYS A 8 23.57 13.94 1.03
C LYS A 8 22.32 14.61 0.45
N ASP A 9 22.47 15.58 -0.44
CA ASP A 9 21.35 16.34 -0.98
C ASP A 9 20.56 15.50 -1.97
N LEU A 10 21.25 14.71 -2.80
CA LEU A 10 20.61 13.72 -3.67
C LEU A 10 19.87 12.64 -2.87
N TYR A 11 20.48 12.14 -1.80
CA TYR A 11 19.84 11.18 -0.91
C TYR A 11 18.56 11.75 -0.26
N LEU A 12 18.61 12.98 0.23
CA LEU A 12 17.45 13.66 0.81
C LEU A 12 16.35 13.88 -0.23
N ALA A 13 16.68 14.32 -1.45
CA ALA A 13 15.72 14.50 -2.52
C ALA A 13 15.03 13.19 -2.91
N ALA A 14 15.80 12.10 -3.05
CA ALA A 14 15.27 10.77 -3.34
C ALA A 14 14.38 10.25 -2.19
N LEU A 15 14.82 10.42 -0.94
CA LEU A 15 14.05 10.04 0.24
C LEU A 15 12.71 10.79 0.27
N THR A 16 12.73 12.12 0.17
CA THR A 16 11.51 12.95 0.14
C THR A 16 10.59 12.56 -1.02
N GLY A 17 11.13 12.25 -2.19
CA GLY A 17 10.35 11.77 -3.34
C GLY A 17 9.71 10.40 -3.11
N SER A 18 10.30 9.54 -2.28
CA SER A 18 9.78 8.21 -1.94
C SER A 18 8.76 8.20 -0.80
N MET A 19 8.75 9.23 0.06
CA MET A 19 7.86 9.32 1.23
C MET A 19 6.36 9.12 0.90
N PRO A 20 5.81 9.66 -0.20
CA PRO A 20 4.39 9.47 -0.53
C PRO A 20 3.98 8.01 -0.82
N MET A 21 4.94 7.09 -1.01
CA MET A 21 4.66 5.67 -1.21
C MET A 21 4.29 4.95 0.10
N PHE A 22 4.70 5.49 1.25
CA PHE A 22 4.44 4.88 2.54
C PHE A 22 3.08 5.33 3.07
N SER A 23 2.33 4.38 3.65
CA SER A 23 1.08 4.72 4.34
C SER A 23 1.41 5.54 5.60
N PRO A 24 0.76 6.70 5.81
CA PRO A 24 1.03 7.55 6.97
C PRO A 24 0.58 6.93 8.29
N ASP A 25 -0.40 6.04 8.27
CA ASP A 25 -1.01 5.42 9.46
C ASP A 25 -0.99 3.89 9.42
N GLY A 26 -0.40 3.29 8.37
CA GLY A 26 -0.34 1.84 8.19
C GLY A 26 -1.70 1.18 7.88
N LYS A 27 -2.77 1.97 7.71
CA LYS A 27 -4.11 1.43 7.47
C LYS A 27 -4.35 1.18 5.99
N MET A 28 -5.24 0.23 5.72
CA MET A 28 -5.82 0.05 4.41
C MET A 28 -6.71 1.26 4.08
N PRO A 29 -6.46 2.00 2.98
CA PRO A 29 -7.26 3.17 2.63
C PRO A 29 -8.71 2.80 2.29
N ALA A 30 -9.65 3.67 2.63
CA ALA A 30 -11.05 3.49 2.27
C ALA A 30 -11.23 3.41 0.74
N GLY A 31 -11.96 2.41 0.26
CA GLY A 31 -12.21 2.17 -1.17
C GLY A 31 -11.04 1.57 -1.96
N ALA A 32 -9.84 1.46 -1.38
CA ALA A 32 -8.73 0.75 -2.03
C ALA A 32 -9.03 -0.75 -2.25
N PRO A 33 -9.62 -1.49 -1.28
CA PRO A 33 -10.01 -2.89 -1.49
C PRO A 33 -10.97 -3.08 -2.68
N ASP A 34 -11.96 -2.20 -2.82
CA ASP A 34 -12.91 -2.24 -3.94
C ASP A 34 -12.24 -1.97 -5.28
N PHE A 35 -11.34 -0.98 -5.33
CA PHE A 35 -10.59 -0.67 -6.54
C PHE A 35 -9.68 -1.83 -6.96
N VAL A 36 -8.96 -2.43 -6.00
CA VAL A 36 -8.10 -3.59 -6.26
C VAL A 36 -8.92 -4.78 -6.75
N LEU A 37 -10.08 -5.05 -6.15
CA LEU A 37 -10.98 -6.10 -6.62
C LEU A 37 -11.46 -5.84 -8.05
N LYS A 38 -11.88 -4.62 -8.36
CA LYS A 38 -12.30 -4.23 -9.71
C LYS A 38 -11.18 -4.47 -10.72
N VAL A 39 -9.95 -4.08 -10.38
CA VAL A 39 -8.77 -4.28 -11.24
C VAL A 39 -8.47 -5.78 -11.40
N LEU A 40 -8.48 -6.56 -10.31
CA LEU A 40 -8.28 -8.01 -10.36
C LEU A 40 -9.34 -8.75 -11.19
N GLN A 41 -10.59 -8.29 -11.15
CA GLN A 41 -11.66 -8.84 -11.98
C GLN A 41 -11.43 -8.64 -13.49
N THR A 42 -10.61 -7.66 -13.89
CA THR A 42 -10.32 -7.43 -15.32
C THR A 42 -9.36 -8.46 -15.92
N TYR A 43 -8.36 -8.91 -15.16
CA TYR A 43 -7.26 -9.71 -15.71
C TYR A 43 -7.01 -11.06 -15.02
N ASN A 44 -7.36 -11.22 -13.74
CA ASN A 44 -7.08 -12.45 -13.01
C ASN A 44 -8.23 -13.45 -13.19
N ASN A 45 -7.99 -14.51 -13.96
CA ASN A 45 -8.96 -15.58 -14.22
C ASN A 45 -9.48 -16.26 -12.95
N ASN A 46 -8.71 -16.26 -11.86
CA ASN A 46 -9.15 -16.83 -10.58
C ASN A 46 -10.11 -15.92 -9.80
N VAL A 47 -10.21 -14.63 -10.15
CA VAL A 47 -11.02 -13.62 -9.47
C VAL A 47 -12.18 -13.15 -10.34
N LYS A 48 -12.00 -13.15 -11.66
CA LYS A 48 -12.99 -12.70 -12.65
C LYS A 48 -14.34 -13.39 -12.47
N GLY A 49 -15.40 -12.60 -12.36
CA GLY A 49 -16.77 -13.07 -12.21
C GLY A 49 -17.13 -13.65 -10.83
N LYS A 50 -16.19 -13.67 -9.87
CA LYS A 50 -16.45 -14.15 -8.52
C LYS A 50 -16.90 -13.02 -7.60
N THR A 51 -17.87 -13.33 -6.74
CA THR A 51 -18.23 -12.48 -5.60
C THR A 51 -17.23 -12.72 -4.48
N ILE A 52 -16.47 -11.69 -4.13
CA ILE A 52 -15.47 -11.74 -3.05
C ILE A 52 -15.92 -10.83 -1.91
N ASP A 53 -15.92 -11.39 -0.71
CA ASP A 53 -16.19 -10.66 0.52
C ASP A 53 -14.92 -9.96 1.01
N LEU A 54 -14.81 -8.66 0.72
CA LEU A 54 -13.63 -7.84 1.06
C LEU A 54 -13.39 -7.71 2.57
N THR A 55 -14.43 -7.88 3.40
CA THR A 55 -14.29 -7.81 4.86
C THR A 55 -13.43 -8.94 5.43
N LYS A 56 -13.22 -10.01 4.65
CA LYS A 56 -12.38 -11.15 5.01
C LYS A 56 -10.99 -11.10 4.39
N THR A 57 -10.70 -10.12 3.54
CA THR A 57 -9.41 -10.04 2.82
C THR A 57 -8.42 -9.09 3.47
N PHE A 58 -8.86 -8.21 4.37
CA PHE A 58 -8.00 -7.31 5.12
C PHE A 58 -8.64 -6.94 6.47
N THR A 59 -7.83 -6.43 7.39
CA THR A 59 -8.30 -5.83 8.65
C THR A 59 -7.37 -4.67 9.03
N ASN A 60 -7.93 -3.63 9.64
CA ASN A 60 -7.17 -2.54 10.24
C ASN A 60 -6.98 -2.72 11.76
N GLU A 61 -7.52 -3.80 12.35
CA GLU A 61 -7.51 -4.03 13.81
C GLU A 61 -6.11 -3.92 14.43
N PHE A 62 -5.10 -4.52 13.79
CA PHE A 62 -3.73 -4.47 14.28
C PHE A 62 -3.11 -3.07 14.17
N ALA A 63 -3.39 -2.35 13.08
CA ALA A 63 -2.92 -0.97 12.91
C ALA A 63 -3.61 -0.02 13.91
N ASP A 64 -4.89 -0.25 14.19
CA ASP A 64 -5.65 0.50 15.21
C ASP A 64 -5.15 0.22 16.63
N ALA A 65 -4.64 -0.99 16.89
CA ALA A 65 -4.10 -1.41 18.18
C ALA A 65 -2.64 -0.95 18.42
N ALA A 66 -1.89 -0.59 17.37
CA ALA A 66 -0.44 -0.33 17.41
C ALA A 66 -0.03 1.04 18.01
N LYS A 67 -0.74 1.51 19.04
CA LYS A 67 -0.43 2.78 19.74
C LYS A 67 0.99 2.84 20.29
#